data_AF-A0A8T6L8U8-F1
#
_entry.id   AF-A0A8T6L8U8-F1
#
_cell.length_a   1.000
_cell.length_b   1.000
_cell.length_c   1.000
_cell.angle_alpha   90.00
_cell.angle_beta   90.00
_cell.angle_gamma   90.00
#
_symmetry.space_group_name_H-M   'P 1'
#
loop_
_entity.id
_entity.type
_entity.pdbx_description
1 polymer ?
#
loop_
_entity_poly.entity_id
_entity_poly.type
_entity_poly.pdbx_seq_one_letter_code
_entity_poly.pdbx_strand_id
1 'polypeptide(L)'
;MSESYMQFALRSLVLLLFSGLIFWHSVSNPQYNWDMIGYVASAFSYEIDDAGQLQRTVYTLLKQTVPEEAYKDLTHGRHRHARAYDPESLKQHLPFYQIRIVYVLTIYVSYKLGLNPFIASYLISAISIIIALWVLAFLFPLNVSLIYLITIPVTGLIFDFHNLSNLSTPDALAVLIVFISYSLLLRQRKELLLVLPLSVLIRTDLLILVGVFYVYLFIFKDWEKKYILLSALLGIIGYCWVNWQFDNYGWSTVFHYTFIKRQTHPGQQAIVVDLNTYYQILKRNIFKYHPKFFLFFVSYLVAIAWSIALIMKHIKTFNERPNDIMLDLLFLVSSSVIYVLMHYFLFPAPWLRFFAGNYVLAYCMLCFLLLRVKTSR
;
A
#
# COMPACT_ATOMS: atom_id res chain seq x y z
N MET A 1 -9.94 39.26 -0.22
CA MET A 1 -9.80 37.80 -0.38
C MET A 1 -9.82 37.20 1.03
N SER A 2 -10.77 36.33 1.38
CA SER A 2 -10.87 35.86 2.77
C SER A 2 -9.66 35.00 3.14
N GLU A 3 -9.27 35.00 4.42
CA GLU A 3 -8.13 34.25 4.95
C GLU A 3 -8.17 32.76 4.56
N SER A 4 -9.38 32.18 4.50
CA SER A 4 -9.62 30.81 4.07
C SER A 4 -9.22 30.55 2.61
N TYR A 5 -9.48 31.49 1.70
CA TYR A 5 -9.05 31.36 0.29
C TYR A 5 -7.53 31.37 0.17
N MET A 6 -6.85 32.24 0.93
CA MET A 6 -5.39 32.32 0.91
C MET A 6 -4.74 31.03 1.44
N GLN A 7 -5.28 30.47 2.53
CA GLN A 7 -4.81 29.18 3.08
C GLN A 7 -5.03 28.02 2.10
N PHE A 8 -6.19 27.98 1.43
CA PHE A 8 -6.47 26.98 0.40
C PHE A 8 -5.51 27.09 -0.79
N ALA A 9 -5.30 28.30 -1.31
CA ALA A 9 -4.40 28.55 -2.44
C ALA A 9 -2.96 28.15 -2.11
N LEU A 10 -2.45 28.54 -0.93
CA LEU A 10 -1.09 28.22 -0.51
C LEU A 10 -0.90 26.71 -0.30
N ARG A 11 -1.88 26.03 0.29
CA ARG A 11 -1.90 24.57 0.43
C ARG A 11 -1.84 23.87 -0.92
N SER A 12 -2.71 24.27 -1.85
CA SER A 12 -2.70 23.71 -3.20
C SER A 12 -1.38 23.97 -3.91
N LEU A 13 -0.78 25.15 -3.75
CA LEU A 13 0.52 25.47 -4.34
C LEU A 13 1.65 24.58 -3.80
N VAL A 14 1.76 24.42 -2.48
CA VAL A 14 2.78 23.54 -1.86
C VAL A 14 2.60 22.09 -2.33
N LEU A 15 1.36 21.60 -2.38
CA LEU A 15 1.07 20.26 -2.85
C LEU A 15 1.38 20.10 -4.35
N LEU A 16 1.06 21.08 -5.18
CA LEU A 16 1.38 21.06 -6.62
C LEU A 16 2.89 21.00 -6.85
N LEU A 17 3.66 21.83 -6.15
CA LEU A 17 5.13 21.82 -6.25
C LEU A 17 5.69 20.46 -5.84
N PHE A 18 5.27 19.94 -4.69
CA PHE A 18 5.75 18.64 -4.20
C PHE A 18 5.29 17.47 -5.09
N SER A 19 4.06 17.52 -5.61
CA SER A 19 3.55 16.54 -6.57
C SER A 19 4.38 16.56 -7.86
N GLY A 20 4.74 17.75 -8.35
CA GLY A 20 5.64 17.92 -9.49
C GLY A 20 7.02 17.33 -9.25
N LEU A 21 7.60 17.54 -8.06
CA LEU A 21 8.89 16.95 -7.68
C LEU A 21 8.83 15.41 -7.61
N ILE A 22 7.79 14.84 -7.00
CA ILE A 22 7.59 13.39 -6.93
C ILE A 22 7.41 12.80 -8.33
N PHE A 23 6.57 13.42 -9.16
CA PHE A 23 6.36 12.98 -10.54
C PHE A 23 7.66 13.02 -11.35
N TRP A 24 8.38 14.15 -11.29
CA TRP A 24 9.67 14.31 -11.94
C TRP A 24 10.68 13.27 -11.49
N HIS A 25 10.81 13.04 -10.18
CA HIS A 25 11.69 12.02 -9.64
C HIS A 25 11.32 10.62 -10.15
N SER A 26 10.03 10.29 -10.18
CA SER A 26 9.54 8.97 -10.60
C SER A 26 9.81 8.68 -12.06
N VAL A 27 9.53 9.63 -12.95
CA VAL A 27 9.77 9.47 -14.39
C VAL A 27 11.26 9.52 -14.73
N SER A 28 12.05 10.33 -14.01
CA SER A 28 13.49 10.46 -14.29
C SER A 28 14.32 9.33 -13.69
N ASN A 29 13.83 8.66 -12.64
CA ASN A 29 14.53 7.60 -11.92
C ASN A 29 13.61 6.40 -11.66
N PRO A 30 13.09 5.72 -12.72
CA PRO A 30 12.25 4.55 -12.53
C PRO A 30 13.04 3.41 -11.87
N GLN A 31 12.47 2.78 -10.85
CA GLN A 31 13.06 1.60 -10.24
C GLN A 31 12.66 0.36 -11.03
N TYR A 32 13.60 -0.15 -11.84
CA TYR A 32 13.45 -1.40 -12.57
C TYR A 32 13.54 -2.62 -11.63
N ASN A 33 12.44 -2.91 -10.93
CA ASN A 33 12.35 -4.06 -10.04
C ASN A 33 11.78 -5.28 -10.75
N TRP A 34 12.20 -6.45 -10.30
CA TRP A 34 11.80 -7.73 -10.88
C TRP A 34 10.28 -8.02 -10.83
N ASP A 35 9.51 -7.36 -9.95
CA ASP A 35 8.05 -7.53 -9.90
C ASP A 35 7.37 -6.95 -11.14
N MET A 36 7.97 -5.94 -11.80
CA MET A 36 7.39 -5.34 -13.00
C MET A 36 7.16 -6.37 -14.10
N ILE A 37 8.07 -7.35 -14.24
CA ILE A 37 7.94 -8.45 -15.21
C ILE A 37 6.72 -9.31 -14.88
N GLY A 38 6.52 -9.64 -13.60
CA GLY A 38 5.38 -10.44 -13.14
C GLY A 38 4.04 -9.75 -13.40
N TYR A 39 3.94 -8.46 -13.08
CA TYR A 39 2.72 -7.69 -13.31
C TYR A 39 2.44 -7.45 -14.79
N VAL A 40 3.45 -7.12 -15.59
CA VAL A 40 3.28 -6.94 -17.05
C VAL A 40 2.92 -8.26 -17.73
N ALA A 41 3.57 -9.37 -17.35
CA ALA A 41 3.19 -10.69 -17.86
C ALA A 41 1.75 -11.07 -17.46
N SER A 42 1.33 -10.71 -16.25
CA SER A 42 -0.05 -10.92 -15.79
C SER A 42 -1.05 -10.10 -16.61
N ALA A 43 -0.72 -8.86 -16.98
CA ALA A 43 -1.56 -8.04 -17.85
C ALA A 43 -1.68 -8.63 -19.27
N PHE A 44 -0.56 -9.11 -19.85
CA PHE A 44 -0.58 -9.76 -21.16
C PHE A 44 -1.27 -11.13 -21.16
N SER A 45 -1.29 -11.82 -20.02
CA SER A 45 -1.97 -13.12 -19.89
C SER A 45 -3.49 -13.05 -20.08
N TYR A 46 -4.08 -11.86 -20.14
CA TYR A 46 -5.49 -11.70 -20.54
C TYR A 46 -5.73 -11.96 -22.03
N GLU A 47 -4.69 -11.94 -22.85
CA GLU A 47 -4.80 -12.14 -24.32
C GLU A 47 -3.89 -13.26 -24.84
N ILE A 48 -2.86 -13.64 -24.08
CA ILE A 48 -1.85 -14.62 -24.50
C ILE A 48 -1.84 -15.79 -23.52
N ASP A 49 -2.44 -16.90 -23.94
CA ASP A 49 -2.47 -18.15 -23.15
C ASP A 49 -1.20 -18.99 -23.34
N ASP A 50 -0.55 -18.91 -24.50
CA ASP A 50 0.68 -19.66 -24.79
C ASP A 50 1.87 -19.10 -23.99
N ALA A 51 2.46 -19.95 -23.15
CA ALA A 51 3.55 -19.55 -22.26
C ALA A 51 4.78 -19.04 -23.04
N GLY A 52 5.10 -19.69 -24.16
CA GLY A 52 6.25 -19.33 -24.99
C GLY A 52 6.07 -18.00 -25.70
N GLN A 53 4.87 -17.72 -26.22
CA GLN A 53 4.49 -16.44 -26.79
C GLN A 53 4.47 -15.35 -25.72
N LEU A 54 3.90 -15.62 -24.54
CA LEU A 54 3.85 -14.67 -23.43
C LEU A 54 5.26 -14.26 -23.00
N GLN A 55 6.15 -15.23 -22.76
CA GLN A 55 7.53 -14.96 -22.39
C GLN A 55 8.25 -14.13 -23.45
N ARG A 56 8.20 -14.56 -24.72
CA ARG A 56 8.87 -13.84 -25.82
C ARG A 56 8.36 -12.41 -25.94
N THR A 57 7.05 -12.20 -25.83
CA THR A 57 6.43 -10.87 -25.90
C THR A 57 6.94 -9.97 -24.76
N VAL A 58 6.84 -10.45 -23.51
CA VAL A 58 7.24 -9.70 -22.31
C VAL A 58 8.73 -9.35 -22.34
N TYR A 59 9.60 -10.31 -22.64
CA TYR A 59 11.05 -10.09 -22.60
C TYR A 59 11.58 -9.31 -23.82
N THR A 60 10.95 -9.42 -24.99
CA THR A 60 11.27 -8.56 -26.14
C THR A 60 10.95 -7.11 -25.81
N LEU A 61 9.75 -6.87 -25.26
CA LEU A 61 9.33 -5.53 -24.86
C LEU A 61 10.20 -4.99 -23.72
N LEU A 62 10.55 -5.82 -22.74
CA LEU A 62 11.44 -5.43 -21.65
C LEU A 62 12.78 -4.93 -22.20
N LYS A 63 13.40 -5.69 -23.11
CA LYS A 63 14.68 -5.34 -23.74
C LYS A 63 14.63 -4.03 -24.51
N GLN A 64 13.48 -3.68 -25.10
CA GLN A 64 13.27 -2.43 -25.82
C GLN A 64 13.01 -1.23 -24.88
N THR A 65 12.54 -1.50 -23.65
CA THR A 65 12.05 -0.46 -22.75
C THR A 65 13.09 -0.01 -21.72
N VAL A 66 13.85 -0.96 -21.16
CA VAL A 66 14.79 -0.67 -20.07
C VAL A 66 16.23 -0.54 -20.59
N PRO A 67 17.11 0.21 -19.89
CA PRO A 67 18.53 0.25 -20.21
C PRO A 67 19.17 -1.13 -20.22
N GLU A 68 20.24 -1.31 -21.01
CA GLU A 68 20.89 -2.62 -21.18
C GLU A 68 21.39 -3.21 -19.85
N GLU A 69 21.94 -2.37 -18.97
CA GLU A 69 22.38 -2.77 -17.63
C GLU A 69 21.21 -3.28 -16.78
N ALA A 70 20.08 -2.55 -16.78
CA ALA A 70 18.87 -2.98 -16.08
C ALA A 70 18.31 -4.29 -16.66
N TYR A 71 18.35 -4.48 -17.99
CA TYR A 71 17.93 -5.73 -18.61
C TYR A 71 18.82 -6.91 -18.17
N LYS A 72 20.14 -6.71 -18.13
CA LYS A 72 21.09 -7.71 -17.61
C LYS A 72 20.77 -8.05 -16.17
N ASP A 73 20.59 -7.08 -15.29
CA ASP A 73 20.27 -7.31 -13.88
C ASP A 73 18.93 -8.04 -13.70
N LEU A 74 17.93 -7.70 -14.49
CA LEU A 74 16.60 -8.31 -14.45
C LEU A 74 16.55 -9.74 -15.00
N THR A 75 17.55 -10.15 -15.78
CA THR A 75 17.66 -11.50 -16.36
C THR A 75 18.77 -12.35 -15.74
N HIS A 76 19.67 -11.74 -14.96
CA HIS A 76 20.81 -12.41 -14.35
C HIS A 76 20.46 -13.16 -13.05
N GLY A 77 21.17 -14.26 -12.80
CA GLY A 77 21.00 -15.13 -11.64
C GLY A 77 19.96 -16.24 -11.85
N ARG A 78 20.14 -17.37 -11.14
CA ARG A 78 19.42 -18.64 -11.41
C ARG A 78 17.90 -18.49 -11.61
N HIS A 79 17.22 -17.76 -10.74
CA HIS A 79 15.74 -17.63 -10.78
C HIS A 79 15.23 -16.65 -11.84
N ARG A 80 15.98 -15.59 -12.12
CA ARG A 80 15.62 -14.60 -13.14
C ARG A 80 15.91 -15.13 -14.54
N HIS A 81 17.03 -15.83 -14.68
CA HIS A 81 17.40 -16.54 -15.90
C HIS A 81 16.36 -17.61 -16.24
N ALA A 82 15.95 -18.44 -15.27
CA ALA A 82 14.89 -19.42 -15.51
C ALA A 82 13.62 -18.76 -16.09
N ARG A 83 13.10 -17.68 -15.48
CA ARG A 83 11.92 -17.00 -16.01
C ARG A 83 12.11 -16.39 -17.40
N ALA A 84 13.31 -15.92 -17.72
CA ALA A 84 13.63 -15.30 -19.00
C ALA A 84 13.75 -16.29 -20.16
N TYR A 85 14.11 -17.54 -19.87
CA TYR A 85 14.43 -18.54 -20.91
C TYR A 85 13.61 -19.84 -20.82
N ASP A 86 12.85 -20.04 -19.74
CA ASP A 86 11.94 -21.16 -19.53
C ASP A 86 10.49 -20.65 -19.40
N PRO A 87 9.65 -20.84 -20.43
CA PRO A 87 8.27 -20.36 -20.45
C PRO A 87 7.43 -20.89 -19.27
N GLU A 88 7.66 -22.12 -18.84
CA GLU A 88 6.94 -22.72 -17.71
C GLU A 88 7.35 -22.06 -16.40
N SER A 89 8.62 -21.69 -16.25
CA SER A 89 9.08 -20.90 -15.11
C SER A 89 8.33 -19.58 -15.00
N LEU A 90 8.15 -18.83 -16.10
CA LEU A 90 7.39 -17.58 -16.07
C LEU A 90 5.91 -17.83 -15.72
N LYS A 91 5.28 -18.81 -16.37
CA LYS A 91 3.86 -19.16 -16.16
C LYS A 91 3.58 -19.48 -14.70
N GLN A 92 4.42 -20.31 -14.07
CA GLN A 92 4.27 -20.65 -12.66
C GLN A 92 4.48 -19.46 -11.72
N HIS A 93 5.07 -18.35 -12.14
CA HIS A 93 5.18 -17.17 -11.28
C HIS A 93 3.96 -16.24 -11.37
N LEU A 94 3.09 -16.37 -12.39
CA LEU A 94 1.94 -15.48 -12.59
C LEU A 94 0.97 -15.45 -11.39
N PRO A 95 0.63 -16.58 -10.73
CA PRO A 95 -0.26 -16.57 -9.57
C PRO A 95 0.19 -15.63 -8.44
N PHE A 96 1.50 -15.41 -8.28
CA PHE A 96 2.01 -14.47 -7.29
C PHE A 96 1.69 -13.01 -7.60
N TYR A 97 1.27 -12.67 -8.81
CA TYR A 97 1.04 -11.30 -9.27
C TYR A 97 -0.41 -11.04 -9.65
N GLN A 98 -1.06 -12.01 -10.32
CA GLN A 98 -2.41 -11.88 -10.87
C GLN A 98 -3.47 -11.57 -9.80
N ILE A 99 -3.26 -11.98 -8.55
CA ILE A 99 -4.22 -11.70 -7.46
C ILE A 99 -4.39 -10.22 -7.11
N ARG A 100 -3.53 -9.32 -7.60
CA ARG A 100 -3.70 -7.86 -7.44
C ARG A 100 -4.45 -7.30 -8.65
N ILE A 101 -5.69 -7.77 -8.82
CA ILE A 101 -6.48 -7.59 -10.04
C ILE A 101 -6.59 -6.12 -10.43
N VAL A 102 -6.88 -5.23 -9.48
CA VAL A 102 -7.06 -3.80 -9.79
C VAL A 102 -5.76 -3.22 -10.37
N TYR A 103 -4.61 -3.58 -9.83
CA TYR A 103 -3.31 -3.10 -10.31
C TYR A 103 -2.98 -3.67 -11.70
N VAL A 104 -3.15 -4.99 -11.88
CA VAL A 104 -2.90 -5.68 -13.17
C VAL A 104 -3.83 -5.17 -14.26
N LEU A 105 -5.12 -5.00 -13.96
CA LEU A 105 -6.10 -4.46 -14.89
C LEU A 105 -5.79 -3.01 -15.27
N THR A 106 -5.32 -2.20 -14.32
CA THR A 106 -4.92 -0.81 -14.62
C THR A 106 -3.73 -0.77 -15.59
N ILE A 107 -2.76 -1.67 -15.43
CA ILE A 107 -1.65 -1.83 -16.39
C ILE A 107 -2.19 -2.25 -17.77
N TYR A 108 -3.07 -3.25 -17.81
CA TYR A 108 -3.66 -3.75 -19.05
C TYR A 108 -4.45 -2.66 -19.80
N VAL A 109 -5.33 -1.94 -19.10
CA VAL A 109 -6.10 -0.83 -19.69
C VAL A 109 -5.16 0.27 -20.19
N SER A 110 -4.13 0.62 -19.43
CA SER A 110 -3.13 1.59 -19.86
C SER A 110 -2.42 1.15 -21.15
N TYR A 111 -2.10 -0.14 -21.26
CA TYR A 111 -1.54 -0.73 -22.48
C TYR A 111 -2.49 -0.62 -23.66
N LYS A 112 -3.79 -0.92 -23.46
CA LYS A 112 -4.81 -0.75 -24.51
C LYS A 112 -4.99 0.70 -24.96
N LEU A 113 -4.67 1.66 -24.08
CA LEU A 113 -4.64 3.09 -24.42
C LEU A 113 -3.33 3.52 -25.10
N GLY A 114 -2.42 2.59 -25.39
CA GLY A 114 -1.17 2.85 -26.13
C GLY A 114 0.04 3.15 -25.25
N LEU A 115 -0.07 3.05 -23.92
CA LEU A 115 1.08 3.21 -23.03
C LEU A 115 1.92 1.93 -22.99
N ASN A 116 3.24 2.09 -22.89
CA ASN A 116 4.11 0.95 -22.60
C ASN A 116 3.78 0.39 -21.20
N PRO A 117 3.47 -0.91 -21.04
CA PRO A 117 3.02 -1.48 -19.77
C PRO A 117 4.07 -1.45 -18.66
N PHE A 118 5.37 -1.49 -18.98
CA PHE A 118 6.45 -1.32 -18.00
C PHE A 118 6.56 0.14 -17.52
N ILE A 119 6.22 1.10 -18.39
CA ILE A 119 6.13 2.52 -18.00
C ILE A 119 4.87 2.74 -17.16
N ALA A 120 3.74 2.19 -17.61
CA ALA A 120 2.47 2.27 -16.89
C ALA A 120 2.59 1.76 -15.45
N SER A 121 3.33 0.68 -15.21
CA SER A 121 3.43 0.07 -13.88
C SER A 121 3.99 1.01 -12.81
N TYR A 122 5.03 1.81 -13.10
CA TYR A 122 5.54 2.80 -12.14
C TYR A 122 4.78 4.14 -12.22
N LEU A 123 4.20 4.52 -13.37
CA LEU A 123 3.34 5.71 -13.45
C LEU A 123 2.09 5.57 -12.57
N ILE A 124 1.49 4.38 -12.50
CA ILE A 124 0.38 4.08 -11.58
C ILE A 124 0.82 4.35 -10.14
N SER A 125 2.03 3.94 -9.76
CA SER A 125 2.58 4.21 -8.42
C SER A 125 2.77 5.71 -8.18
N ALA A 126 3.33 6.44 -9.15
CA ALA A 126 3.54 7.87 -9.07
C ALA A 126 2.23 8.63 -8.85
N ILE A 127 1.24 8.35 -9.70
CA ILE A 127 -0.09 8.96 -9.63
C ILE A 127 -0.76 8.59 -8.30
N SER A 128 -0.63 7.34 -7.85
CA SER A 128 -1.22 6.89 -6.59
C SER A 128 -0.66 7.66 -5.39
N ILE A 129 0.66 7.85 -5.31
CA ILE A 129 1.30 8.64 -4.25
C ILE A 129 0.90 10.11 -4.32
N ILE A 130 0.85 10.69 -5.51
CA ILE A 130 0.39 12.07 -5.69
C ILE A 130 -1.04 12.21 -5.15
N ILE A 131 -1.98 11.40 -5.61
CA ILE A 131 -3.37 11.47 -5.12
C ILE A 131 -3.43 11.20 -3.61
N ALA A 132 -2.63 10.27 -3.08
CA ALA A 132 -2.57 9.98 -1.65
C ALA A 132 -2.12 11.21 -0.84
N LEU A 133 -1.13 11.96 -1.31
CA LEU A 133 -0.68 13.21 -0.67
C LEU A 133 -1.80 14.26 -0.63
N TRP A 134 -2.56 14.38 -1.71
CA TRP A 134 -3.72 15.26 -1.76
C TRP A 134 -4.81 14.81 -0.79
N VAL A 135 -5.18 13.52 -0.79
CA VAL A 135 -6.17 12.97 0.15
C VAL A 135 -5.74 13.22 1.60
N LEU A 136 -4.48 12.97 1.92
CA LEU A 136 -3.92 13.17 3.27
C LEU A 136 -3.91 14.64 3.67
N ALA A 137 -3.60 15.54 2.73
CA ALA A 137 -3.69 16.96 3.00
C ALA A 137 -5.11 17.33 3.41
N PHE A 138 -6.12 16.93 2.63
CA PHE A 138 -7.52 17.26 2.87
C PHE A 138 -8.21 16.31 3.87
N LEU A 139 -7.43 15.48 4.58
CA LEU A 139 -7.93 14.59 5.62
C LEU A 139 -8.43 15.37 6.84
N PHE A 140 -7.69 16.41 7.23
CA PHE A 140 -8.03 17.27 8.36
C PHE A 140 -8.47 18.68 7.90
N PRO A 141 -9.18 19.46 8.75
CA PRO A 141 -9.74 20.77 8.40
C PRO A 141 -8.73 21.78 7.83
N LEU A 142 -9.21 22.79 7.11
CA LEU A 142 -8.37 23.80 6.45
C LEU A 142 -7.71 24.81 7.40
N ASN A 143 -8.28 25.05 8.58
CA ASN A 143 -7.81 26.06 9.55
C ASN A 143 -6.51 25.64 10.29
N VAL A 144 -5.72 24.73 9.73
CA VAL A 144 -4.51 24.22 10.37
C VAL A 144 -3.31 25.06 9.89
N SER A 145 -2.39 25.36 10.82
CA SER A 145 -1.16 26.11 10.56
C SER A 145 -0.39 25.60 9.33
N LEU A 146 0.31 26.51 8.64
CA LEU A 146 1.23 26.20 7.54
C LEU A 146 2.24 25.09 7.86
N ILE A 147 2.57 24.90 9.14
CA ILE A 147 3.45 23.83 9.63
C ILE A 147 2.91 22.44 9.25
N TYR A 148 1.58 22.23 9.29
CA TYR A 148 0.97 20.98 8.88
C TYR A 148 1.16 20.71 7.37
N LEU A 149 1.12 21.77 6.55
CA LEU A 149 1.29 21.65 5.10
C LEU A 149 2.69 21.18 4.73
N ILE A 150 3.71 21.57 5.50
CA ILE A 150 5.09 21.13 5.32
C ILE A 150 5.30 19.72 5.90
N THR A 151 4.52 19.34 6.91
CA THR A 151 4.64 18.02 7.55
C THR A 151 4.37 16.87 6.58
N ILE A 152 3.37 17.00 5.71
CA ILE A 152 3.02 15.97 4.72
C ILE A 152 4.17 15.64 3.76
N PRO A 153 4.75 16.61 3.01
CA PRO A 153 5.86 16.32 2.11
C PRO A 153 7.11 15.86 2.86
N VAL A 154 7.43 16.45 4.02
CA VAL A 154 8.60 16.08 4.81
C VAL A 154 8.50 14.64 5.32
N THR A 155 7.37 14.27 5.92
CA THR A 155 7.15 12.90 6.40
C THR A 155 7.08 11.91 5.25
N GLY A 156 6.46 12.28 4.12
CA GLY A 156 6.49 11.49 2.90
C GLY A 156 7.92 11.18 2.43
N LEU A 157 8.81 12.17 2.42
CA LEU A 157 10.22 11.95 2.08
C LEU A 157 10.94 11.05 3.10
N ILE A 158 10.75 11.29 4.40
CA ILE A 158 11.37 10.51 5.49
C ILE A 158 10.95 9.03 5.41
N PHE A 159 9.68 8.77 5.11
CA PHE A 159 9.09 7.43 5.00
C PHE A 159 8.99 6.92 3.57
N ASP A 160 9.87 7.42 2.69
CA ASP A 160 10.22 6.78 1.42
C ASP A 160 9.14 6.83 0.32
N PHE A 161 8.25 7.83 0.35
CA PHE A 161 7.26 8.03 -0.71
C PHE A 161 7.90 8.27 -2.08
N HIS A 162 9.12 8.81 -2.12
CA HIS A 162 9.85 9.01 -3.37
C HIS A 162 10.19 7.68 -4.05
N ASN A 163 10.76 6.70 -3.33
CA ASN A 163 11.00 5.37 -3.87
C ASN A 163 9.70 4.58 -4.06
N LEU A 164 8.68 4.80 -3.22
CA LEU A 164 7.38 4.16 -3.43
C LEU A 164 6.70 4.64 -4.73
N SER A 165 6.94 5.89 -5.12
CA SER A 165 6.35 6.50 -6.31
C SER A 165 6.95 6.02 -7.64
N ASN A 166 8.14 5.42 -7.62
CA ASN A 166 8.85 4.97 -8.82
C ASN A 166 9.04 3.45 -8.89
N LEU A 167 8.47 2.73 -7.92
CA LEU A 167 8.52 1.28 -7.81
C LEU A 167 7.28 0.64 -8.46
N SER A 168 7.47 -0.37 -9.30
CA SER A 168 6.37 -1.08 -9.98
C SER A 168 5.76 -2.15 -9.07
N THR A 169 5.01 -1.71 -8.05
CA THR A 169 4.23 -2.55 -7.14
C THR A 169 2.88 -1.90 -6.79
N PRO A 170 1.88 -2.66 -6.32
CA PRO A 170 0.60 -2.10 -5.89
C PRO A 170 0.68 -1.39 -4.53
N ASP A 171 1.87 -1.26 -3.93
CA ASP A 171 2.04 -0.70 -2.59
C ASP A 171 1.59 0.77 -2.53
N ALA A 172 1.93 1.57 -3.55
CA ALA A 172 1.48 2.95 -3.67
C ALA A 172 -0.05 3.08 -3.78
N LEU A 173 -0.67 2.19 -4.57
CA LEU A 173 -2.13 2.13 -4.72
C LEU A 173 -2.81 1.70 -3.41
N ALA A 174 -2.17 0.83 -2.63
CA ALA A 174 -2.62 0.44 -1.31
C ALA A 174 -2.57 1.61 -0.32
N VAL A 175 -1.51 2.42 -0.33
CA VAL A 175 -1.45 3.66 0.47
C VAL A 175 -2.61 4.58 0.11
N LEU A 176 -2.86 4.79 -1.19
CA LEU A 176 -3.96 5.62 -1.66
C LEU A 176 -5.32 5.13 -1.15
N ILE A 177 -5.64 3.84 -1.33
CA ILE A 177 -6.96 3.33 -0.95
C ILE A 177 -7.18 3.34 0.57
N VAL A 178 -6.11 3.14 1.35
CA VAL A 178 -6.14 3.27 2.81
C VAL A 178 -6.43 4.71 3.23
N PHE A 179 -5.78 5.71 2.62
CA PHE A 179 -6.05 7.12 2.91
C PHE A 179 -7.46 7.55 2.48
N ILE A 180 -7.95 7.07 1.34
CA ILE A 180 -9.34 7.27 0.92
C ILE A 180 -10.29 6.69 1.96
N SER A 181 -10.03 5.47 2.45
CA SER A 181 -10.86 4.79 3.45
C SER A 181 -10.95 5.59 4.75
N TYR A 182 -9.81 6.07 5.27
CA TYR A 182 -9.79 6.94 6.45
C TYR A 182 -10.49 8.28 6.22
N SER A 183 -10.34 8.87 5.03
CA SER A 183 -11.00 10.13 4.67
C SER A 183 -12.52 9.99 4.62
N LEU A 184 -13.03 8.92 4.01
CA LEU A 184 -14.47 8.64 3.96
C LEU A 184 -15.03 8.37 5.36
N LEU A 185 -14.28 7.64 6.21
CA LEU A 185 -14.69 7.41 7.60
C LEU A 185 -14.82 8.72 8.38
N LEU A 186 -13.77 9.55 8.38
CA LEU A 186 -13.76 10.83 9.13
C LEU A 186 -14.85 11.79 8.65
N ARG A 187 -15.28 11.67 7.38
CA ARG A 187 -16.35 12.47 6.77
C ARG A 187 -17.73 11.82 6.88
N GLN A 188 -17.86 10.69 7.58
CA GLN A 188 -19.10 9.90 7.72
C GLN A 188 -19.75 9.52 6.37
N ARG A 189 -18.94 9.23 5.36
CA ARG A 189 -19.38 8.92 3.98
C ARG A 189 -19.58 7.42 3.79
N LYS A 190 -20.81 7.00 3.49
CA LYS A 190 -21.20 5.59 3.31
C LYS A 190 -20.54 4.94 2.08
N GLU A 191 -19.99 5.73 1.16
CA GLU A 191 -19.17 5.29 0.04
C GLU A 191 -17.97 4.43 0.48
N LEU A 192 -17.55 4.55 1.75
CA LEU A 192 -16.59 3.65 2.38
C LEU A 192 -16.95 2.16 2.17
N LEU A 193 -18.25 1.81 2.20
CA LEU A 193 -18.73 0.45 2.00
C LEU A 193 -18.49 -0.09 0.57
N LEU A 194 -18.23 0.78 -0.41
CA LEU A 194 -17.80 0.37 -1.76
C LEU A 194 -16.28 0.24 -1.85
N VAL A 195 -15.56 1.09 -1.11
CA VAL A 195 -14.10 1.16 -1.10
C VAL A 195 -13.47 -0.02 -0.34
N LEU A 196 -14.08 -0.47 0.75
CA LEU A 196 -13.53 -1.56 1.58
C LEU A 196 -13.38 -2.89 0.80
N PRO A 197 -14.38 -3.39 0.05
CA PRO A 197 -14.21 -4.58 -0.80
C PRO A 197 -13.15 -4.37 -1.89
N LEU A 198 -13.13 -3.19 -2.53
CA LEU A 198 -12.16 -2.85 -3.57
C LEU A 198 -10.71 -2.90 -3.04
N SER A 199 -10.50 -2.50 -1.78
CA SER A 199 -9.19 -2.55 -1.12
C SER A 199 -8.61 -3.97 -1.11
N VAL A 200 -9.44 -4.99 -0.92
CA VAL A 200 -9.03 -6.40 -0.95
C VAL A 200 -8.59 -6.84 -2.34
N LEU A 201 -9.21 -6.31 -3.40
CA LEU A 201 -8.86 -6.61 -4.80
C LEU A 201 -7.60 -5.87 -5.28
N ILE A 202 -7.25 -4.75 -4.63
CA ILE A 202 -5.94 -4.10 -4.82
C ILE A 202 -4.85 -4.96 -4.18
N ARG A 203 -5.09 -5.42 -2.95
CA ARG A 203 -4.17 -6.21 -2.16
C ARG A 203 -4.91 -7.08 -1.15
N THR A 204 -4.72 -8.39 -1.24
CA THR A 204 -5.41 -9.36 -0.37
C THR A 204 -4.99 -9.24 1.10
N ASP A 205 -3.79 -8.75 1.41
CA ASP A 205 -3.34 -8.50 2.78
C ASP A 205 -4.04 -7.30 3.46
N LEU A 206 -4.67 -6.40 2.69
CA LEU A 206 -5.52 -5.35 3.26
C LEU A 206 -6.80 -5.90 3.91
N LEU A 207 -7.11 -7.19 3.70
CA LEU A 207 -8.22 -7.86 4.40
C LEU A 207 -8.13 -7.72 5.92
N ILE A 208 -6.91 -7.67 6.47
CA ILE A 208 -6.67 -7.44 7.90
C ILE A 208 -7.25 -6.10 8.34
N LEU A 209 -6.86 -5.02 7.64
CA LEU A 209 -7.33 -3.68 7.96
C LEU A 209 -8.82 -3.54 7.70
N VAL A 210 -9.30 -4.05 6.56
CA VAL A 210 -10.72 -4.06 6.18
C VAL A 210 -11.59 -4.77 7.22
N GLY A 211 -11.13 -5.91 7.76
CA GLY A 211 -11.82 -6.61 8.85
C GLY A 211 -11.97 -5.74 10.10
N VAL A 212 -10.91 -5.04 10.49
CA VAL A 212 -10.93 -4.09 11.62
C VAL A 212 -11.90 -2.93 11.37
N PHE A 213 -11.97 -2.42 10.14
CA PHE A 213 -12.98 -1.43 9.72
C PHE A 213 -14.40 -1.97 9.90
N TYR A 214 -14.72 -3.17 9.43
CA TYR A 214 -16.08 -3.71 9.56
C TYR A 214 -16.49 -3.91 11.01
N VAL A 215 -15.60 -4.43 11.86
CA VAL A 215 -15.86 -4.56 13.30
C VAL A 215 -16.16 -3.19 13.91
N TYR A 216 -15.36 -2.18 13.58
CA TYR A 216 -15.57 -0.82 14.08
C TYR A 216 -16.90 -0.21 13.59
N LEU A 217 -17.18 -0.26 12.29
CA LEU A 217 -18.42 0.24 11.71
C LEU A 217 -19.65 -0.48 12.30
N PHE A 218 -19.55 -1.78 12.52
CA PHE A 218 -20.65 -2.57 13.06
C PHE A 218 -20.94 -2.25 14.53
N ILE A 219 -19.92 -1.97 15.34
CA ILE A 219 -20.10 -1.71 16.77
C ILE A 219 -20.41 -0.23 17.04
N PHE A 220 -19.71 0.69 16.38
CA PHE A 220 -19.68 2.11 16.78
C PHE A 220 -20.40 3.07 15.83
N LYS A 221 -20.83 2.62 14.63
CA LYS A 221 -21.53 3.50 13.68
C LYS A 221 -22.99 3.12 13.53
N ASP A 222 -23.85 4.14 13.53
CA ASP A 222 -25.31 4.01 13.33
C ASP A 222 -25.71 3.78 11.85
N TRP A 223 -24.79 3.27 11.04
CA TRP A 223 -25.08 2.90 9.66
C TRP A 223 -25.92 1.62 9.62
N GLU A 224 -26.76 1.49 8.61
CA GLU A 224 -27.62 0.31 8.42
C GLU A 224 -26.77 -0.96 8.31
N LYS A 225 -26.87 -1.83 9.33
CA LYS A 225 -26.01 -3.03 9.49
C LYS A 225 -26.08 -3.97 8.29
N LYS A 226 -27.22 -4.06 7.60
CA LYS A 226 -27.37 -4.84 6.37
C LYS A 226 -26.38 -4.43 5.27
N TYR A 227 -26.08 -3.13 5.12
CA TYR A 227 -25.13 -2.67 4.10
C TYR A 227 -23.69 -2.90 4.51
N ILE A 228 -23.38 -2.81 5.82
CA ILE A 228 -22.07 -3.20 6.36
C ILE A 228 -21.82 -4.69 6.10
N LEU A 229 -22.81 -5.54 6.40
CA LEU A 229 -22.71 -6.98 6.19
C LEU A 229 -22.62 -7.34 4.71
N LEU A 230 -23.39 -6.68 3.83
CA LEU A 230 -23.28 -6.87 2.38
C LEU A 230 -21.90 -6.49 1.87
N SER A 231 -21.36 -5.36 2.30
CA SER A 231 -20.01 -4.91 1.96
C SER A 231 -18.95 -5.92 2.43
N ALA A 232 -19.04 -6.39 3.68
CA ALA A 232 -18.16 -7.43 4.20
C ALA A 232 -18.23 -8.73 3.40
N LEU A 233 -19.44 -9.17 3.03
CA LEU A 233 -19.66 -10.34 2.19
C LEU A 233 -19.02 -10.17 0.81
N LEU A 234 -19.17 -9.01 0.17
CA LEU A 234 -18.53 -8.71 -1.11
C LEU A 234 -17.00 -8.73 -1.00
N GLY A 235 -16.42 -8.26 0.11
CA GLY A 235 -14.98 -8.36 0.36
C GLY A 235 -14.49 -9.81 0.47
N ILE A 236 -15.24 -10.66 1.18
CA ILE A 236 -14.94 -12.09 1.31
C ILE A 236 -15.09 -12.82 -0.03
N ILE A 237 -16.19 -12.56 -0.76
CA ILE A 237 -16.41 -13.12 -2.09
C ILE A 237 -15.27 -12.70 -3.03
N GLY A 238 -14.90 -11.42 -3.02
CA GLY A 238 -13.77 -10.91 -3.81
C GLY A 238 -12.48 -11.66 -3.48
N TYR A 239 -12.13 -11.76 -2.20
CA TYR A 239 -10.95 -12.52 -1.75
C TYR A 239 -10.98 -13.98 -2.25
N CYS A 240 -12.07 -14.71 -2.01
CA CYS A 240 -12.18 -16.11 -2.40
C CYS A 240 -12.12 -16.28 -3.92
N TRP A 241 -12.84 -15.43 -4.67
CA TRP A 241 -12.87 -15.47 -6.12
C TRP A 241 -11.50 -15.24 -6.73
N VAL A 242 -10.75 -14.23 -6.27
CA VAL A 242 -9.40 -13.95 -6.78
C VAL A 242 -8.45 -15.13 -6.52
N ASN A 243 -8.49 -15.71 -5.32
CA ASN A 243 -7.60 -16.83 -4.98
C ASN A 243 -7.93 -18.08 -5.79
N TRP A 244 -9.21 -18.34 -6.02
CA TRP A 244 -9.68 -19.46 -6.85
C TRP A 244 -9.37 -19.25 -8.33
N GLN A 245 -9.62 -18.06 -8.87
CA GLN A 245 -9.46 -17.76 -10.29
C GLN A 245 -8.01 -17.85 -10.78
N PHE A 246 -7.03 -17.56 -9.90
CA PHE A 246 -5.62 -17.50 -10.26
C PHE A 246 -4.77 -18.57 -9.59
N ASP A 247 -5.38 -19.63 -9.05
CA ASP A 247 -4.70 -20.75 -8.39
C ASP A 247 -3.59 -20.29 -7.42
N ASN A 248 -3.92 -19.31 -6.56
CA ASN A 248 -2.93 -18.69 -5.69
C ASN A 248 -2.29 -19.73 -4.76
N TYR A 249 -0.96 -19.78 -4.71
CA TYR A 249 -0.20 -20.82 -3.99
C TYR A 249 -0.32 -20.80 -2.45
N GLY A 250 -1.13 -19.89 -1.89
CA GLY A 250 -1.35 -19.78 -0.46
C GLY A 250 -0.16 -19.24 0.33
N TRP A 251 -0.35 -19.09 1.64
CA TRP A 251 0.61 -18.42 2.52
C TRP A 251 1.96 -19.16 2.60
N SER A 252 1.97 -20.48 2.77
CA SER A 252 3.19 -21.27 2.97
C SER A 252 4.17 -21.16 1.81
N THR A 253 3.67 -21.22 0.58
CA THR A 253 4.49 -21.11 -0.64
C THR A 253 5.05 -19.71 -0.79
N VAL A 254 4.22 -18.67 -0.58
CA VAL A 254 4.67 -17.27 -0.61
C VAL A 254 5.72 -17.00 0.46
N PHE A 255 5.52 -17.52 1.68
CA PHE A 255 6.44 -17.37 2.80
C PHE A 255 7.78 -18.05 2.49
N HIS A 256 7.76 -19.29 2.00
CA HIS A 256 8.96 -20.01 1.63
C HIS A 256 9.72 -19.31 0.49
N TYR A 257 9.01 -18.90 -0.56
CA TYR A 257 9.58 -18.19 -1.70
C TYR A 257 10.27 -16.88 -1.26
N THR A 258 9.66 -16.17 -0.31
CA THR A 258 10.13 -14.87 0.15
C THR A 258 11.31 -14.98 1.12
N PHE A 259 11.25 -15.90 2.09
CA PHE A 259 12.17 -15.90 3.24
C PHE A 259 13.14 -17.09 3.30
N ILE A 260 12.81 -18.20 2.65
CA ILE A 260 13.61 -19.43 2.75
C ILE A 260 14.42 -19.60 1.47
N LYS A 261 13.74 -19.80 0.34
CA LYS A 261 14.39 -20.06 -0.95
C LYS A 261 13.44 -19.67 -2.08
N ARG A 262 13.94 -18.84 -2.99
CA ARG A 262 13.26 -18.58 -4.26
C ARG A 262 13.37 -19.85 -5.11
N GLN A 263 12.26 -20.36 -5.60
CA GLN A 263 12.25 -21.51 -6.50
C GLN A 263 12.15 -21.03 -7.95
N THR A 264 12.72 -21.78 -8.89
CA THR A 264 12.51 -21.52 -10.33
C THR A 264 11.13 -21.96 -10.78
N HIS A 265 10.55 -22.96 -10.12
CA HIS A 265 9.27 -23.59 -10.44
C HIS A 265 8.43 -23.74 -9.16
N PRO A 266 7.77 -22.65 -8.70
CA PRO A 266 7.02 -22.66 -7.45
C PRO A 266 5.80 -23.60 -7.47
N GLY A 267 5.26 -23.95 -8.65
CA GLY A 267 4.08 -24.81 -8.78
C GLY A 267 4.37 -26.31 -8.64
N GLN A 268 5.63 -26.74 -8.60
CA GLN A 268 6.00 -28.16 -8.59
C GLN A 268 6.02 -28.81 -7.21
N GLN A 269 6.05 -28.01 -6.14
CA GLN A 269 6.19 -28.53 -4.78
C GLN A 269 5.18 -27.85 -3.85
N ALA A 270 4.28 -28.64 -3.26
CA ALA A 270 3.46 -28.17 -2.15
C ALA A 270 4.37 -27.97 -0.93
N ILE A 271 4.57 -26.70 -0.56
CA ILE A 271 5.41 -26.36 0.59
C ILE A 271 4.53 -26.14 1.81
N VAL A 272 4.85 -26.83 2.89
CA VAL A 272 4.29 -26.57 4.22
C VAL A 272 5.38 -25.94 5.07
N VAL A 273 5.10 -24.77 5.62
CA VAL A 273 6.00 -24.10 6.57
C VAL A 273 5.61 -24.53 7.97
N ASP A 274 6.50 -25.26 8.64
CA ASP A 274 6.29 -25.64 10.04
C ASP A 274 6.51 -24.45 11.00
N LEU A 275 6.00 -24.59 12.23
CA LEU A 275 6.08 -23.53 13.25
C LEU A 275 7.52 -23.21 13.67
N ASN A 276 8.42 -24.19 13.66
CA ASN A 276 9.82 -24.01 14.04
C ASN A 276 10.56 -23.15 13.00
N THR A 277 10.37 -23.46 11.74
CA THR A 277 10.88 -22.71 10.59
C THR A 277 10.34 -21.29 10.62
N TYR A 278 9.03 -21.12 10.82
CA TYR A 278 8.43 -19.80 10.98
C TYR A 278 9.11 -19.00 12.12
N TYR A 279 9.25 -19.60 13.31
CA TYR A 279 9.88 -18.94 14.46
C TYR A 279 11.35 -18.57 14.20
N GLN A 280 12.13 -19.44 13.55
CA GLN A 280 13.51 -19.16 13.18
C GLN A 280 13.60 -17.98 12.21
N ILE A 281 12.71 -17.91 11.22
CA ILE A 281 12.64 -16.80 10.26
C ILE A 281 12.24 -15.50 10.96
N LEU A 282 11.24 -15.55 11.84
CA LEU A 282 10.81 -14.40 12.64
C LEU A 282 11.97 -13.87 13.50
N LYS A 283 12.62 -14.75 14.27
CA LYS A 283 13.79 -14.40 15.09
C LYS A 283 14.90 -13.79 14.23
N ARG A 284 15.26 -14.46 13.14
CA ARG A 284 16.29 -13.97 12.21
C ARG A 284 15.96 -12.58 11.67
N ASN A 285 14.72 -12.33 11.26
CA ASN A 285 14.30 -11.07 10.66
C ASN A 285 14.05 -9.95 11.69
N ILE A 286 13.93 -10.26 12.97
CA ILE A 286 13.97 -9.22 14.02
C ILE A 286 15.41 -8.72 14.21
N PHE A 287 16.40 -9.63 14.25
CA PHE A 287 17.79 -9.28 14.57
C PHE A 287 18.66 -8.91 13.35
N LYS A 288 18.35 -9.41 12.16
CA LYS A 288 19.19 -9.24 10.96
C LYS A 288 19.03 -7.87 10.30
N TYR A 289 17.96 -7.14 10.58
CA TYR A 289 17.63 -5.95 9.82
C TYR A 289 18.22 -4.65 10.35
N HIS A 290 18.36 -3.71 9.43
CA HIS A 290 19.03 -2.43 9.61
C HIS A 290 18.46 -1.62 10.79
N PRO A 291 19.32 -0.94 11.56
CA PRO A 291 18.91 -0.03 12.65
C PRO A 291 17.91 1.03 12.19
N LYS A 292 17.88 1.36 10.89
CA LYS A 292 16.90 2.27 10.28
C LYS A 292 15.44 1.80 10.43
N PHE A 293 15.15 0.52 10.16
CA PHE A 293 13.77 0.02 10.30
C PHE A 293 13.31 0.08 11.75
N PHE A 294 14.15 -0.41 12.67
CA PHE A 294 13.86 -0.39 14.09
C PHE A 294 13.62 1.04 14.58
N LEU A 295 14.47 1.99 14.17
CA LEU A 295 14.30 3.41 14.47
C LEU A 295 12.96 3.93 13.95
N PHE A 296 12.60 3.67 12.69
CA PHE A 296 11.31 4.10 12.13
C PHE A 296 10.13 3.50 12.87
N PHE A 297 10.17 2.19 13.16
CA PHE A 297 9.11 1.52 13.88
C PHE A 297 8.93 2.05 15.31
N VAL A 298 10.02 2.23 16.07
CA VAL A 298 9.97 2.82 17.42
C VAL A 298 9.45 4.26 17.37
N SER A 299 9.95 5.06 16.41
CA SER A 299 9.52 6.45 16.25
C SER A 299 8.03 6.55 15.88
N TYR A 300 7.53 5.63 15.07
CA TYR A 300 6.12 5.46 14.77
C TYR A 300 5.30 5.13 16.03
N LEU A 301 5.73 4.16 16.85
CA LEU A 301 5.04 3.82 18.10
C LEU A 301 4.99 5.00 19.07
N VAL A 302 6.06 5.80 19.17
CA VAL A 302 6.08 7.02 19.97
C VAL A 302 5.07 8.04 19.44
N ALA A 303 5.04 8.27 18.13
CA ALA A 303 4.08 9.20 17.52
C ALA A 303 2.63 8.79 17.77
N ILE A 304 2.34 7.48 17.68
CA ILE A 304 1.05 6.89 18.00
C ILE A 304 0.71 7.09 19.48
N ALA A 305 1.60 6.71 20.39
CA ALA A 305 1.37 6.81 21.83
C ALA A 305 1.09 8.27 22.26
N TRP A 306 1.84 9.22 21.71
CA TRP A 306 1.61 10.65 21.93
C TRP A 306 0.27 11.11 21.37
N SER A 307 -0.11 10.65 20.19
CA SER A 307 -1.40 11.01 19.60
C SER A 307 -2.57 10.49 20.44
N ILE A 308 -2.49 9.25 20.94
CA ILE A 308 -3.47 8.70 21.88
C ILE A 308 -3.51 9.56 23.14
N ALA A 309 -2.37 9.89 23.73
CA ALA A 309 -2.31 10.72 24.94
C ALA A 309 -2.96 12.10 24.73
N LEU A 310 -2.74 12.74 23.57
CA LEU A 310 -3.36 14.02 23.23
C LEU A 310 -4.88 13.90 23.04
N ILE A 311 -5.35 12.86 22.35
CA ILE A 311 -6.79 12.59 22.20
C ILE A 311 -7.43 12.37 23.57
N MET A 312 -6.86 11.50 24.41
CA MET A 312 -7.36 11.20 25.74
C MET A 312 -7.35 12.42 26.66
N LYS A 313 -6.33 13.28 26.56
CA LYS A 313 -6.27 14.55 27.27
C LYS A 313 -7.41 15.47 26.84
N HIS A 314 -7.72 15.55 25.55
CA HIS A 314 -8.83 16.35 25.05
C HIS A 314 -10.18 15.87 25.60
N ILE A 315 -10.44 14.55 25.59
CA ILE A 315 -11.66 13.95 26.20
C ILE A 315 -11.80 14.39 27.66
N LYS A 316 -10.73 14.23 28.45
CA LYS A 316 -10.73 14.58 29.87
C LYS A 316 -10.92 16.07 30.13
N THR A 317 -10.30 16.93 29.32
CA THR A 317 -10.30 18.39 29.54
C THR A 317 -11.69 18.98 29.31
N PHE A 318 -12.43 18.48 28.31
CA PHE A 318 -13.75 19.00 27.97
C PHE A 318 -14.89 18.25 28.67
N ASN A 319 -14.60 17.17 29.42
CA ASN A 319 -15.59 16.29 30.08
C ASN A 319 -16.73 15.85 29.14
N GLU A 320 -16.43 15.80 27.84
CA GLU A 320 -17.36 15.40 26.80
C GLU A 320 -17.28 13.88 26.64
N ARG A 321 -18.43 13.23 26.44
CA ARG A 321 -18.41 11.88 25.85
C ARG A 321 -17.63 11.98 24.53
N PRO A 322 -16.78 11.00 24.19
CA PRO A 322 -16.01 11.09 22.96
C PRO A 322 -16.98 11.22 21.78
N ASN A 323 -17.00 12.40 21.17
CA ASN A 323 -17.77 12.66 19.94
C ASN A 323 -17.31 11.68 18.86
N ASP A 324 -18.17 11.39 17.87
CA ASP A 324 -17.88 10.39 16.82
C ASP A 324 -16.50 10.58 16.16
N ILE A 325 -16.10 11.84 15.96
CA ILE A 325 -14.79 12.20 15.39
C ILE A 325 -13.63 11.71 16.26
N MET A 326 -13.74 11.80 17.59
CA MET A 326 -12.69 11.34 18.50
C MET A 326 -12.57 9.83 18.51
N LEU A 327 -13.69 9.12 18.44
CA LEU A 327 -13.71 7.68 18.26
C LEU A 327 -13.09 7.28 16.91
N ASP A 328 -13.38 8.01 15.84
CA ASP A 328 -12.79 7.77 14.52
C ASP A 328 -11.27 8.01 14.51
N LEU A 329 -10.80 9.04 15.22
CA LEU A 329 -9.36 9.30 15.37
C LEU A 329 -8.65 8.21 16.18
N LEU A 330 -9.26 7.73 17.27
CA LEU A 330 -8.74 6.59 18.03
C LEU A 330 -8.73 5.31 17.19
N PHE A 331 -9.79 5.09 16.39
CA PHE A 331 -9.87 3.98 15.45
C PHE A 331 -8.76 4.05 14.40
N LEU A 332 -8.52 5.21 13.79
CA LEU A 332 -7.47 5.40 12.80
C LEU A 332 -6.09 5.00 13.35
N VAL A 333 -5.78 5.42 14.58
CA VAL A 333 -4.53 5.07 15.27
C VAL A 333 -4.42 3.58 15.58
N SER A 334 -5.44 3.05 16.23
CA SER A 334 -5.45 1.65 16.69
C SER A 334 -5.44 0.69 15.49
N SER A 335 -6.24 0.94 14.46
CA SER A 335 -6.28 0.14 13.24
C SER A 335 -4.94 0.16 12.49
N SER A 336 -4.25 1.29 12.44
CA SER A 336 -2.91 1.41 11.86
C SER A 336 -1.91 0.52 12.61
N VAL A 337 -1.90 0.52 13.95
CA VAL A 337 -1.04 -0.34 14.76
C VAL A 337 -1.37 -1.82 14.57
N ILE A 338 -2.66 -2.17 14.61
CA ILE A 338 -3.12 -3.55 14.41
C ILE A 338 -2.66 -4.06 13.05
N TYR A 339 -2.85 -3.28 11.98
CA TYR A 339 -2.43 -3.67 10.63
C TYR A 339 -0.91 -3.86 10.54
N VAL A 340 -0.10 -2.89 11.02
CA VAL A 340 1.38 -2.99 10.97
C VAL A 340 1.87 -4.24 11.70
N LEU A 341 1.35 -4.50 12.91
CA LEU A 341 1.74 -5.67 13.70
C LEU A 341 1.31 -6.98 13.05
N MET A 342 0.03 -7.10 12.67
CA MET A 342 -0.48 -8.33 12.07
C MET A 342 0.19 -8.63 10.73
N HIS A 343 0.41 -7.61 9.89
CA HIS A 343 1.13 -7.78 8.63
C HIS A 343 2.56 -8.24 8.87
N TYR A 344 3.28 -7.65 9.83
CA TYR A 344 4.66 -8.07 10.16
C TYR A 344 4.72 -9.51 10.71
N PHE A 345 3.77 -9.93 11.54
CA PHE A 345 3.74 -11.31 12.02
C PHE A 345 3.39 -12.30 10.90
N LEU A 346 2.48 -11.97 10.00
CA LEU A 346 2.16 -12.84 8.85
C LEU A 346 3.31 -12.92 7.84
N PHE A 347 3.99 -11.81 7.60
CA PHE A 347 5.15 -11.71 6.72
C PHE A 347 6.23 -10.86 7.42
N PRO A 348 7.24 -11.49 8.05
CA PRO A 348 8.30 -10.81 8.80
C PRO A 348 9.31 -10.15 7.86
N ALA A 349 8.83 -9.27 6.99
CA ALA A 349 9.55 -8.44 6.05
C ALA A 349 9.47 -6.98 6.54
N PRO A 350 10.54 -6.42 7.11
CA PRO A 350 10.60 -5.04 7.58
C PRO A 350 10.83 -4.04 6.43
N TRP A 351 10.23 -4.30 5.26
CA TRP A 351 10.36 -3.41 4.12
C TRP A 351 9.49 -2.18 4.33
N LEU A 352 10.12 -1.00 4.29
CA LEU A 352 9.46 0.27 4.58
C LEU A 352 8.23 0.51 3.68
N ARG A 353 8.27 0.06 2.42
CA ARG A 353 7.17 0.17 1.44
C ARG A 353 5.82 -0.36 1.93
N PHE A 354 5.80 -1.35 2.83
CA PHE A 354 4.54 -1.92 3.37
C PHE A 354 3.92 -1.05 4.46
N PHE A 355 4.71 -0.23 5.13
CA PHE A 355 4.30 0.54 6.31
C PHE A 355 4.35 2.05 6.11
N ALA A 356 4.97 2.52 5.02
CA ALA A 356 5.17 3.93 4.71
C ALA A 356 3.89 4.77 4.88
N GLY A 357 2.75 4.33 4.33
CA GLY A 357 1.48 5.04 4.47
C GLY A 357 1.04 5.20 5.93
N ASN A 358 1.13 4.13 6.73
CA ASN A 358 0.78 4.15 8.16
C ASN A 358 1.72 5.06 8.96
N TYR A 359 3.01 5.06 8.62
CA TYR A 359 3.99 5.93 9.28
C TYR A 359 3.71 7.41 8.97
N VAL A 360 3.54 7.77 7.70
CA VAL A 360 3.18 9.13 7.30
C VAL A 360 1.89 9.60 7.98
N LEU A 361 0.86 8.74 8.02
CA LEU A 361 -0.41 9.03 8.65
C LEU A 361 -0.26 9.34 10.15
N ALA A 362 0.50 8.53 10.88
CA ALA A 362 0.73 8.71 12.32
C ALA A 362 1.37 10.06 12.64
N TYR A 363 2.37 10.48 11.86
CA TYR A 363 3.05 11.76 12.05
C TYR A 363 2.19 12.95 11.65
N CYS A 364 1.45 12.85 10.54
CA CYS A 364 0.52 13.90 10.14
C CYS A 364 -0.56 14.10 11.20
N MET A 365 -1.12 13.02 11.73
CA MET A 365 -2.11 13.09 12.79
C MET A 365 -1.52 13.65 14.10
N LEU A 366 -0.32 13.24 14.51
CA LEU A 366 0.36 13.82 15.67
C LEU A 366 0.53 15.34 15.51
N CYS A 367 1.03 15.78 14.36
CA CYS A 367 1.20 17.20 14.06
C CYS A 367 -0.13 17.96 14.12
N PHE A 368 -1.18 17.41 13.51
CA PHE A 368 -2.52 17.97 13.55
C PHE A 368 -3.02 18.14 14.99
N LEU A 369 -2.91 17.11 15.83
CA LEU A 369 -3.33 17.15 17.23
C LEU A 369 -2.54 18.18 18.04
N LEU A 370 -1.23 18.26 17.87
CA LEU A 370 -0.37 19.24 18.55
C LEU A 370 -0.75 20.68 18.18
N LEU A 371 -1.03 20.94 16.90
CA LEU A 371 -1.43 22.26 16.43
C LEU A 371 -2.82 22.65 16.94
N ARG A 372 -3.77 21.71 16.96
CA ARG A 372 -5.13 21.96 17.45
C ARG A 372 -5.19 22.23 18.96
N VAL A 373 -4.36 21.56 19.75
CA VAL A 373 -4.25 21.79 21.21
C VAL A 373 -3.69 23.18 21.52
N LYS A 374 -2.82 23.73 20.67
CA LYS A 374 -2.27 25.08 20.85
C LYS A 374 -3.30 26.17 20.55
N THR A 375 -4.22 25.96 19.61
CA THR A 375 -5.25 26.94 19.24
C THR A 375 -6.44 27.00 20.20
N SER A 376 -6.60 26.00 21.09
CA SER A 376 -7.68 25.95 22.09
C SER A 376 -7.26 26.48 23.48
N ARG A 377 -6.07 27.07 23.59
CA ARG A 377 -5.60 27.84 24.74
C ARG A 377 -5.50 29.30 24.32
#